data_AF-A0A848WG99-F1
#
_entry.id   AF-A0A848WG99-F1
#
_cell.length_a   1.000
_cell.length_b   1.000
_cell.length_c   1.000
_cell.angle_alpha   90.00
_cell.angle_beta   90.00
_cell.angle_gamma   90.00
#
_symmetry.space_group_name_H-M   'P 1'
#
loop_
_entity.id
_entity.type
_entity.pdbx_description
1 polymer ?
#
loop_
_entity_poly.entity_id
_entity_poly.type
_entity_poly.pdbx_seq_one_letter_code
_entity_poly.pdbx_strand_id
1 'polypeptide(L)'
;MKKIIVATTLILSACAPTAVTEVSRDSVTVQSAFSSVDPISADEAHRICAKRGGYAKFASTHEVQTPNYLPNKYNHVFRCLPGRRKPVTGGYLNSASTL
;
A
#
# COMPACT_ATOMS: atom_id res chain seq x y z
N MET A 1 -15.22 44.94 22.02
CA MET A 1 -14.37 44.25 21.02
C MET A 1 -14.87 42.82 20.89
N LYS A 2 -15.47 42.46 19.75
CA LYS A 2 -16.21 41.19 19.58
C LYS A 2 -15.31 40.20 18.84
N LYS A 3 -14.83 39.17 19.53
CA LYS A 3 -13.94 38.14 18.97
C LYS A 3 -14.79 37.14 18.17
N ILE A 4 -14.61 37.12 16.86
CA ILE A 4 -15.21 36.13 15.97
C ILE A 4 -14.34 34.87 16.09
N ILE A 5 -14.86 33.84 16.73
CA ILE A 5 -14.23 32.53 16.81
C ILE A 5 -14.52 31.83 15.48
N VAL A 6 -13.54 31.78 14.59
CA VAL A 6 -13.61 31.01 13.34
C VAL A 6 -13.44 29.55 13.72
N ALA A 7 -14.54 28.79 13.65
CA ALA A 7 -14.54 27.36 13.86
C ALA A 7 -13.81 26.67 12.71
N THR A 8 -12.64 26.11 13.02
CA THR A 8 -11.82 25.32 12.10
C THR A 8 -12.59 24.06 11.72
N THR A 9 -13.05 23.99 10.48
CA THR A 9 -13.64 22.79 9.89
C THR A 9 -12.59 21.69 9.81
N LEU A 10 -12.75 20.65 10.63
CA LEU A 10 -12.01 19.39 10.51
C LEU A 10 -12.36 18.77 9.15
N ILE A 11 -11.46 18.87 8.19
CA ILE A 11 -11.53 18.15 6.93
C ILE A 11 -11.28 16.67 7.27
N LEU A 12 -12.34 15.87 7.33
CA LEU A 12 -12.23 14.41 7.34
C LEU A 12 -11.60 14.02 6.00
N SER A 13 -10.30 13.69 6.00
CA SER A 13 -9.65 12.99 4.91
C SER A 13 -10.38 11.66 4.73
N ALA A 14 -11.24 11.60 3.72
CA ALA A 14 -11.89 10.36 3.31
C ALA A 14 -10.80 9.34 2.97
N CYS A 15 -10.61 8.38 3.86
CA CYS A 15 -9.73 7.24 3.68
C CYS A 15 -10.29 6.45 2.50
N ALA A 16 -9.70 6.60 1.31
CA ALA A 16 -10.02 5.75 0.18
C ALA A 16 -9.77 4.30 0.62
N PRO A 17 -10.75 3.40 0.47
CA PRO A 17 -10.60 2.05 0.99
C PRO A 17 -9.55 1.31 0.18
N THR A 18 -8.34 1.19 0.72
CA THR A 18 -7.41 0.13 0.32
C THR A 18 -8.06 -1.20 0.67
N ALA A 19 -8.56 -1.90 -0.35
CA ALA A 19 -9.23 -3.16 -0.17
C ALA A 19 -8.19 -4.28 -0.16
N VAL A 20 -7.98 -4.89 0.99
CA VAL A 20 -7.19 -6.14 1.08
C VAL A 20 -8.05 -7.25 0.51
N THR A 21 -7.62 -7.85 -0.59
CA THR A 21 -8.44 -8.81 -1.35
C THR A 21 -8.05 -10.24 -1.14
N GLU A 22 -6.81 -10.49 -0.76
CA GLU A 22 -6.36 -11.82 -0.39
C GLU A 22 -5.30 -11.75 0.70
N VAL A 23 -5.39 -12.67 1.65
CA VAL A 23 -4.39 -12.85 2.69
C VAL A 23 -4.05 -14.34 2.80
N SER A 24 -2.92 -14.73 2.23
CA SER A 24 -2.38 -16.10 2.33
C SER A 24 -1.35 -16.16 3.47
N ARG A 25 -0.78 -17.34 3.78
CA ARG A 25 0.23 -17.46 4.85
C ARG A 25 1.48 -16.61 4.58
N ASP A 26 1.92 -16.60 3.33
CA ASP A 26 3.20 -16.01 2.91
C ASP A 26 3.04 -14.72 2.09
N SER A 27 1.80 -14.28 1.83
CA SER A 27 1.52 -13.11 1.00
C SER A 27 0.24 -12.38 1.38
N VAL A 28 0.18 -11.11 1.01
CA VAL A 28 -0.98 -10.22 1.12
C VAL A 28 -1.16 -9.54 -0.23
N THR A 29 -2.38 -9.53 -0.71
CA THR A 29 -2.77 -8.81 -1.93
C THR A 29 -3.63 -7.61 -1.54
N VAL A 30 -3.22 -6.42 -1.99
CA VAL A 30 -3.92 -5.16 -1.75
C VAL A 30 -4.36 -4.58 -3.09
N GLN A 31 -5.64 -4.25 -3.20
CA GLN A 31 -6.19 -3.57 -4.36
C GLN A 31 -5.97 -2.07 -4.30
N SER A 32 -5.59 -1.51 -5.44
CA SER A 32 -5.44 -0.08 -5.65
C SER A 32 -5.99 0.35 -7.01
N ALA A 33 -6.13 1.66 -7.17
CA ALA A 33 -6.51 2.28 -8.43
C ALA A 33 -5.33 2.50 -9.40
N PHE A 34 -4.10 2.29 -8.96
CA PHE A 34 -2.90 2.70 -9.69
C PHE A 34 -2.00 1.50 -10.01
N SER A 35 -1.33 1.54 -11.16
CA SER A 35 -0.38 0.49 -11.55
C SER A 35 0.89 0.49 -10.67
N SER A 36 1.22 1.63 -10.09
CA SER A 36 2.28 1.79 -9.10
C SER A 36 1.76 1.52 -7.69
N VAL A 37 2.58 0.85 -6.88
CA VAL A 37 2.30 0.66 -5.45
C VAL A 37 2.20 2.00 -4.75
N ASP A 38 1.01 2.35 -4.28
CA ASP A 38 0.80 3.55 -3.49
C ASP A 38 1.24 3.34 -2.03
N PRO A 39 1.59 4.41 -1.30
CA PRO A 39 2.04 4.31 0.09
C PRO A 39 1.01 3.65 1.02
N ILE A 40 -0.29 3.83 0.78
CA ILE A 40 -1.36 3.29 1.62
C ILE A 40 -1.41 1.77 1.45
N SER A 41 -1.33 1.27 0.21
CA SER A 41 -1.26 -0.17 -0.07
C SER A 41 -0.02 -0.82 0.55
N ALA A 42 1.13 -0.14 0.48
CA ALA A 42 2.35 -0.62 1.11
C ALA A 42 2.22 -0.68 2.63
N ASP A 43 1.75 0.41 3.26
CA ASP A 43 1.59 0.49 4.71
C ASP A 43 0.59 -0.55 5.23
N GLU A 44 -0.50 -0.78 4.51
CA GLU A 44 -1.49 -1.79 4.88
C GLU A 44 -0.92 -3.21 4.80
N ALA A 45 -0.18 -3.53 3.73
CA ALA A 45 0.53 -4.80 3.62
C ALA A 45 1.57 -4.96 4.75
N HIS A 46 2.33 -3.91 5.06
CA HIS A 46 3.27 -3.91 6.17
C HIS A 46 2.59 -4.16 7.51
N ARG A 47 1.46 -3.50 7.78
CA ARG A 47 0.65 -3.67 8.99
C ARG A 47 0.19 -5.12 9.16
N ILE A 48 -0.26 -5.76 8.08
CA ILE A 48 -0.74 -7.15 8.10
C ILE A 48 0.41 -8.14 8.33
N CYS A 49 1.52 -8.01 7.61
CA CYS A 49 2.68 -8.88 7.81
C CYS A 49 3.33 -8.66 9.20
N ALA A 50 3.30 -7.44 9.74
CA ALA A 50 3.82 -7.13 11.07
C ALA A 50 3.06 -7.85 12.19
N LYS A 51 1.74 -8.03 12.07
CA LYS A 51 0.94 -8.84 13.02
C LYS A 51 1.41 -10.29 13.11
N ARG A 52 2.18 -10.76 12.12
CA ARG A 52 2.73 -12.12 12.04
C ARG A 52 4.23 -12.17 12.39
N GLY A 53 4.79 -11.10 12.93
CA GLY A 53 6.21 -11.02 13.27
C GLY A 53 7.14 -10.89 12.06
N GLY A 54 6.61 -10.44 10.92
CA GLY A 54 7.37 -10.26 9.68
C GLY A 54 7.26 -8.86 9.09
N TYR A 55 7.72 -8.70 7.86
CA TYR A 55 7.57 -7.48 7.07
C TYR A 55 7.08 -7.80 5.66
N ALA A 56 6.33 -6.89 5.07
CA ALA A 56 5.91 -6.97 3.68
C ALA A 56 7.08 -6.61 2.74
N LYS A 57 7.28 -7.39 1.68
CA LYS A 57 8.15 -7.04 0.55
C LYS A 57 7.33 -7.10 -0.73
N PHE A 58 7.34 -6.03 -1.51
CA PHE A 58 6.68 -6.01 -2.81
C PHE A 58 7.18 -7.15 -3.69
N ALA A 59 6.25 -7.87 -4.33
CA ALA A 59 6.53 -8.99 -5.22
C ALA A 59 6.12 -8.70 -6.65
N SER A 60 4.87 -8.30 -6.88
CA SER A 60 4.36 -8.01 -8.22
C SER A 60 3.09 -7.14 -8.18
N THR A 61 2.79 -6.52 -9.32
CA THR A 61 1.49 -5.90 -9.60
C THR A 61 0.86 -6.64 -10.77
N HIS A 62 -0.44 -6.90 -10.69
CA HIS A 62 -1.21 -7.37 -11.85
C HIS A 62 -2.50 -6.58 -11.98
N GLU A 63 -2.91 -6.33 -13.22
CA GLU A 63 -4.20 -5.74 -13.53
C GLU A 63 -5.29 -6.80 -13.34
N VAL A 64 -6.36 -6.42 -12.68
CA VAL A 64 -7.55 -7.24 -12.49
C VAL A 64 -8.58 -6.74 -13.50
N GLN A 65 -9.19 -7.67 -14.24
CA GLN A 65 -10.36 -7.33 -15.05
C GLN A 65 -11.52 -6.97 -14.12
N THR A 66 -11.65 -5.68 -13.82
CA THR A 66 -12.80 -5.10 -13.14
C THR A 66 -13.60 -4.23 -14.12
N PRO A 67 -14.93 -4.16 -13.96
CA PRO A 67 -15.74 -3.23 -14.74
C PRO A 67 -15.21 -1.80 -14.65
N ASN A 68 -15.24 -1.05 -15.75
CA ASN A 68 -14.63 0.29 -15.86
C ASN A 68 -15.11 1.34 -14.84
N TYR A 69 -16.24 1.10 -14.17
CA TYR A 69 -16.78 1.98 -13.13
C TYR A 69 -16.15 1.75 -11.74
N LEU A 70 -15.36 0.68 -11.55
CA LEU A 70 -14.67 0.42 -10.28
C LEU A 70 -13.26 1.03 -10.32
N PRO A 71 -12.87 1.79 -9.28
CA PRO A 71 -11.56 2.44 -9.25
C PRO A 71 -10.41 1.44 -9.11
N ASN A 72 -10.65 0.27 -8.49
CA ASN A 72 -9.62 -0.71 -8.16
C ASN A 72 -9.34 -1.65 -9.33
N LYS A 73 -8.32 -1.33 -10.11
CA LYS A 73 -7.89 -2.12 -11.28
C LYS A 73 -6.61 -2.90 -11.06
N TYR A 74 -5.87 -2.63 -9.99
CA TYR A 74 -4.56 -3.25 -9.77
C TYR A 74 -4.52 -3.98 -8.45
N ASN A 75 -3.99 -5.20 -8.48
CA ASN A 75 -3.64 -5.97 -7.31
C ASN A 75 -2.13 -5.88 -7.09
N HIS A 76 -1.72 -5.35 -5.95
CA HIS A 76 -0.33 -5.38 -5.49
C HIS A 76 -0.12 -6.55 -4.54
N VAL A 77 0.76 -7.46 -4.92
CA VAL A 77 1.12 -8.63 -4.12
C VAL A 77 2.37 -8.32 -3.32
N PHE A 78 2.29 -8.53 -2.01
CA PHE A 78 3.38 -8.41 -1.07
C PHE A 78 3.65 -9.76 -0.42
N ARG A 79 4.91 -10.18 -0.35
CA ARG A 79 5.31 -11.35 0.43
C ARG A 79 5.56 -10.96 1.89
N CYS A 80 4.99 -11.72 2.82
CA CYS A 80 5.33 -11.61 4.23
C CYS A 80 6.60 -12.42 4.49
N LEU A 81 7.69 -11.74 4.83
CA LEU A 81 8.96 -12.37 5.16
C LEU A 81 9.19 -12.31 6.68
N PRO A 82 9.77 -13.36 7.30
CA PRO A 82 10.09 -13.34 8.72
C PRO A 82 11.20 -12.33 9.03
N GLY A 83 11.17 -11.77 10.24
CA GLY A 83 12.20 -10.86 10.74
C GLY A 83 11.88 -9.38 10.56
N ARG A 84 12.90 -8.52 10.75
CA ARG A 84 12.75 -7.06 10.65
C ARG A 84 13.09 -6.59 9.24
N ARG A 85 12.33 -5.62 8.73
CA ARG A 85 12.64 -4.91 7.48
C ARG A 85 14.04 -4.30 7.62
N LYS A 86 15.00 -4.74 6.80
CA LYS A 86 16.29 -4.06 6.72
C LYS A 86 16.02 -2.65 6.18
N PRO A 87 16.45 -1.57 6.87
CA PRO A 87 16.43 -0.26 6.28
C PRO A 87 17.23 -0.33 4.97
N VAL A 88 16.69 0.25 3.90
CA VAL A 88 17.44 0.41 2.66
C VAL A 88 18.53 1.43 2.95
N THR A 89 19.69 0.98 3.41
CA THR A 89 20.88 1.80 3.53
C THR A 89 21.35 2.15 2.12
N GLY A 90 20.86 3.29 1.61
CA GLY A 90 21.51 4.16 0.63
C GLY A 90 22.34 3.50 -0.48
N GLY A 91 21.78 2.54 -1.22
CA GLY A 91 22.32 2.09 -2.49
C GLY A 91 21.46 2.65 -3.61
N TYR A 92 21.87 3.78 -4.19
CA TYR A 92 21.28 4.31 -5.41
C TYR A 92 21.24 3.23 -6.52
N LEU A 93 20.06 3.04 -7.09
CA LEU A 93 19.80 2.73 -8.50
C LEU A 93 21.00 2.17 -9.30
N ASN A 94 21.09 0.85 -9.43
CA ASN A 94 21.70 0.22 -10.61
C ASN A 94 21.09 -1.16 -10.83
N SER A 95 19.90 -1.15 -11.43
CA SER A 95 19.44 -2.27 -12.25
C SER A 95 18.73 -1.66 -13.44
N ALA A 96 19.51 -0.92 -14.23
CA ALA A 96 19.19 -0.73 -15.63
C ALA A 96 19.14 -2.13 -16.26
N SER A 97 17.98 -2.41 -16.86
CA SER A 97 17.72 -3.54 -17.74
C SER A 97 18.92 -3.77 -18.65
N THR A 98 19.57 -4.92 -18.50
CA THR A 98 20.41 -5.48 -19.55
C THR A 98 19.59 -6.57 -20.21
N LEU A 99 19.02 -6.26 -21.37
CA LEU A 99 18.69 -7.18 -22.46
C LEU A 99 18.63 -6.35 -23.75
#